data_AF-A0A1B6BH72-F1
#
_entry.id   AF-A0A1B6BH72-F1
#
_cell.length_a   1.000
_cell.length_b   1.000
_cell.length_c   1.000
_cell.angle_alpha   90.00
_cell.angle_beta   90.00
_cell.angle_gamma   90.00
#
_symmetry.space_group_name_H-M   'P 1'
#
loop_
_entity.id
_entity.type
_entity.pdbx_description
1 polymer ?
#
loop_
_entity_poly.entity_id
_entity_poly.type
_entity_poly.pdbx_seq_one_letter_code
_entity_poly.pdbx_strand_id
1 'polypeptide(L)'
;MKKTLPFMSIIILLLAALTWQQLHMKSLILTNRTLLEKVELYKSQFSQLDHKFNQLNDENMKSNEANANAYSEALQYYQVALTQLNNDLKQQVEIISQNYKKENLLVFNLLDDTGAPYIDHYGILPPEADAEKKLRYIAHYLQTHYFENAVIEIKSLEILNGKKTAVINLSEKEPSSEDEIGWATLYFQGSTGGSMTEMILIEGFLQRQLANWPIDAVEFLYENEQIQFEHVPRLKIEHCRS
;
A
#
# COMPACT_ATOMS: atom_id res chain seq x y z
N MET A 1 -94.34 -10.91 -59.45
CA MET A 1 -93.98 -12.26 -58.96
C MET A 1 -93.01 -12.13 -57.78
N LYS A 2 -93.48 -12.33 -56.55
CA LYS A 2 -92.58 -12.45 -55.39
C LYS A 2 -91.89 -13.82 -55.48
N LYS A 3 -90.61 -13.85 -55.87
CA LYS A 3 -89.79 -15.06 -55.77
C LYS A 3 -89.57 -15.31 -54.28
N THR A 4 -90.35 -16.21 -53.69
CA THR A 4 -90.08 -16.73 -52.35
C THR A 4 -88.78 -17.50 -52.42
N LEU A 5 -87.80 -17.11 -51.61
CA LEU A 5 -86.57 -17.88 -51.45
C LEU A 5 -86.98 -19.28 -50.97
N PRO A 6 -86.55 -20.37 -51.62
CA PRO A 6 -86.93 -21.71 -51.18
C PRO A 6 -86.39 -21.92 -49.76
N PHE A 7 -87.20 -22.50 -48.89
CA PHE A 7 -86.90 -22.75 -47.46
C PHE A 7 -85.49 -23.34 -47.23
N MET A 8 -85.03 -24.21 -48.13
CA MET A 8 -83.66 -24.75 -48.17
C MET A 8 -82.56 -23.68 -48.23
N SER A 9 -82.73 -22.61 -49.03
CA SER A 9 -81.75 -21.53 -49.14
C SER A 9 -81.62 -20.70 -47.86
N ILE A 10 -82.72 -20.52 -47.11
CA ILE A 10 -82.70 -19.82 -45.82
C ILE A 10 -81.93 -20.66 -44.78
N ILE A 11 -82.15 -21.98 -44.76
CA ILE A 11 -81.44 -22.89 -43.85
C ILE A 11 -79.94 -22.91 -44.15
N ILE A 12 -79.54 -22.96 -45.42
CA ILE A 12 -78.12 -22.94 -45.83
C ILE A 12 -77.44 -21.63 -45.38
N LEU A 13 -78.11 -20.48 -45.53
CA LEU A 13 -77.58 -19.19 -45.08
C LEU A 13 -77.44 -19.11 -43.55
N LEU A 14 -78.42 -19.65 -42.80
CA LEU A 14 -78.35 -19.70 -41.34
C LEU A 14 -77.22 -20.61 -40.85
N LEU A 15 -77.00 -21.77 -41.50
CA LEU A 15 -75.89 -22.66 -41.19
C LEU A 15 -74.54 -22.01 -41.51
N ALA A 16 -74.42 -21.30 -42.63
CA ALA A 16 -73.21 -20.56 -42.99
C ALA A 16 -72.91 -19.41 -42.00
N ALA A 17 -73.93 -18.69 -41.53
CA ALA A 17 -73.77 -17.67 -40.51
C ALA A 17 -73.32 -18.26 -39.16
N LEU A 18 -73.87 -19.41 -38.77
CA LEU A 18 -73.49 -20.10 -37.54
C LEU A 18 -72.05 -20.63 -37.58
N THR A 19 -71.63 -21.23 -38.70
CA THR A 19 -70.24 -21.70 -38.86
C THR A 19 -69.25 -20.54 -38.88
N TRP A 20 -69.60 -19.42 -39.52
CA TRP A 20 -68.81 -18.19 -39.47
C TRP A 20 -68.66 -17.66 -38.03
N GLN A 21 -69.76 -17.60 -37.27
CA GLN A 21 -69.72 -17.19 -35.86
C GLN A 21 -68.85 -18.14 -35.01
N GLN A 22 -68.95 -19.46 -35.23
CA GLN A 22 -68.11 -20.43 -34.52
C GLN A 22 -66.63 -20.28 -34.85
N LEU A 23 -66.28 -20.02 -36.12
CA LEU A 23 -64.90 -19.74 -36.54
C LEU A 23 -64.37 -18.45 -35.91
N HIS A 24 -65.18 -17.39 -35.91
CA HIS A 24 -64.82 -16.12 -35.29
C HIS A 24 -64.59 -16.26 -33.78
N MET A 25 -65.47 -17.00 -33.08
CA MET A 25 -65.31 -17.29 -31.65
C MET A 25 -64.03 -18.10 -31.37
N LYS A 26 -63.72 -19.12 -32.18
CA LYS A 26 -62.47 -19.88 -32.05
C LYS A 26 -61.24 -19.00 -32.24
N SER A 27 -61.27 -18.11 -33.24
CA SER A 27 -60.20 -17.12 -33.46
C SER A 27 -60.02 -16.20 -32.25
N LEU A 28 -61.13 -15.68 -31.70
CA LEU A 28 -61.10 -14.78 -30.54
C LEU A 28 -60.52 -15.47 -29.30
N ILE A 29 -60.93 -16.72 -29.04
CA ILE A 29 -60.42 -17.53 -27.92
C ILE A 29 -58.91 -17.75 -28.07
N LEU A 30 -58.45 -18.09 -29.27
CA LEU A 30 -57.03 -18.29 -29.55
C LEU A 30 -56.23 -16.99 -29.31
N THR A 31 -56.71 -15.86 -29.83
CA THR A 31 -56.09 -14.55 -29.62
C THR A 31 -56.02 -14.19 -28.13
N ASN A 32 -57.12 -14.38 -27.38
CA ASN A 32 -57.14 -14.12 -25.94
C ASN A 32 -56.17 -15.00 -25.17
N ARG A 33 -56.07 -16.28 -25.53
CA ARG A 33 -55.09 -17.20 -24.92
C ARG A 33 -53.66 -16.72 -25.17
N THR A 34 -53.31 -16.37 -26.41
CA THR A 34 -51.97 -15.84 -26.73
C THR A 34 -51.68 -14.52 -26.01
N LEU A 35 -52.68 -13.66 -25.85
CA LEU A 35 -52.54 -12.43 -25.07
C LEU A 35 -52.28 -12.71 -23.58
N LEU A 36 -53.00 -13.67 -22.99
CA LEU A 36 -52.78 -14.08 -21.61
C LEU A 36 -51.37 -14.64 -21.40
N GLU A 37 -50.90 -15.50 -22.30
CA GLU A 37 -49.53 -16.04 -22.25
C GLU A 37 -48.47 -14.93 -22.33
N LYS A 38 -48.69 -13.89 -23.16
CA LYS A 38 -47.82 -12.71 -23.23
C LYS A 38 -47.85 -11.88 -21.95
N VAL A 39 -49.03 -11.69 -21.35
CA VAL A 39 -49.18 -10.95 -20.09
C VAL A 39 -48.42 -11.64 -18.96
N GLU A 40 -48.55 -12.96 -18.84
CA GLU A 40 -47.82 -13.73 -17.83
C GLU A 40 -46.30 -13.71 -18.08
N LEU A 41 -45.87 -13.80 -19.34
CA LEU A 41 -44.47 -13.62 -19.70
C LEU A 41 -43.93 -12.25 -19.28
N TYR A 42 -44.66 -11.17 -19.58
CA TYR A 42 -44.23 -9.81 -19.23
C TYR A 42 -44.22 -9.58 -17.71
N LYS A 43 -45.18 -10.15 -16.96
CA LYS A 43 -45.14 -10.12 -15.49
C LYS A 43 -43.89 -10.80 -14.95
N SER A 44 -43.54 -11.98 -15.48
CA SER A 44 -42.34 -12.70 -15.09
C SER A 44 -41.07 -11.89 -15.38
N GLN A 45 -40.96 -11.32 -16.58
CA GLN A 45 -39.83 -10.47 -16.97
C GLN A 45 -39.72 -9.22 -16.08
N PHE A 46 -40.84 -8.58 -15.76
CA PHE A 46 -40.86 -7.41 -14.88
C PHE A 46 -40.39 -7.77 -13.46
N SER A 47 -40.87 -8.90 -12.93
CA SER A 47 -40.45 -9.39 -11.62
C SER A 47 -38.94 -9.70 -11.55
N GLN A 48 -38.37 -10.29 -12.61
CA GLN A 48 -36.93 -10.51 -12.70
C GLN A 48 -36.14 -9.20 -12.78
N LEU A 49 -36.63 -8.22 -13.54
CA LEU A 49 -35.98 -6.93 -13.68
C LEU A 49 -35.99 -6.15 -12.35
N ASP A 50 -37.10 -6.21 -11.62
CA ASP A 50 -37.26 -5.58 -10.31
C ASP A 50 -36.28 -6.18 -9.29
N HIS A 51 -36.18 -7.51 -9.24
CA HIS A 51 -35.17 -8.19 -8.40
C HIS A 51 -33.75 -7.76 -8.76
N LYS A 52 -33.41 -7.71 -10.06
CA LYS A 52 -32.08 -7.29 -10.51
C LYS A 52 -31.78 -5.83 -10.17
N PHE A 53 -32.78 -4.95 -10.28
CA PHE A 53 -32.65 -3.55 -9.90
C PHE A 53 -32.35 -3.40 -8.41
N ASN A 54 -33.11 -4.08 -7.56
CA ASN A 54 -32.91 -4.05 -6.11
C ASN A 54 -31.52 -4.59 -5.72
N GLN A 55 -31.10 -5.71 -6.33
CA GLN A 55 -29.75 -6.25 -6.11
C GLN A 55 -28.65 -5.26 -6.50
N LEU A 56 -28.73 -4.63 -7.68
CA LEU A 56 -27.76 -3.64 -8.12
C LEU A 56 -27.75 -2.40 -7.22
N ASN A 57 -28.91 -1.99 -6.70
CA ASN A 57 -29.00 -0.88 -5.77
C ASN A 57 -28.29 -1.19 -4.45
N ASP A 58 -28.51 -2.39 -3.90
CA ASP A 58 -27.83 -2.85 -2.67
C ASP A 58 -26.31 -2.96 -2.87
N GLU A 59 -25.86 -3.48 -4.02
CA GLU A 59 -24.44 -3.55 -4.37
C GLU A 59 -23.81 -2.16 -4.48
N ASN A 60 -24.48 -1.21 -5.13
CA ASN A 60 -24.01 0.18 -5.22
C ASN A 60 -23.94 0.85 -3.85
N MET A 61 -24.92 0.63 -2.97
CA MET A 61 -24.90 1.16 -1.61
C MET A 61 -23.70 0.64 -0.82
N LYS A 62 -23.47 -0.68 -0.85
CA LYS A 62 -22.31 -1.30 -0.19
C LYS A 62 -20.99 -0.78 -0.74
N SER A 63 -20.89 -0.62 -2.06
CA SER A 63 -19.69 -0.06 -2.70
C SER A 63 -19.45 1.40 -2.29
N ASN A 64 -20.50 2.23 -2.25
CA ASN A 64 -20.39 3.62 -1.81
C ASN A 64 -19.96 3.73 -0.34
N GLU A 65 -20.50 2.88 0.54
CA GLU A 65 -20.10 2.82 1.94
C GLU A 65 -18.62 2.38 2.07
N ALA A 66 -18.21 1.33 1.36
CA ALA A 66 -16.82 0.87 1.36
C ALA A 66 -15.87 1.97 0.86
N ASN A 67 -16.24 2.69 -0.20
CA ASN A 67 -15.46 3.81 -0.71
C ASN A 67 -15.36 4.94 0.33
N ALA A 68 -16.48 5.31 0.98
CA ALA A 68 -16.49 6.35 2.02
C ALA A 68 -15.58 5.98 3.21
N ASN A 69 -15.61 4.72 3.63
CA ASN A 69 -14.74 4.21 4.68
C ASN A 69 -13.27 4.27 4.27
N ALA A 70 -12.93 3.81 3.06
CA ALA A 70 -11.56 3.88 2.53
C ALA A 70 -11.03 5.32 2.47
N TYR A 71 -11.86 6.29 2.05
CA TYR A 71 -11.48 7.71 2.08
C TYR A 71 -11.25 8.23 3.50
N SER A 72 -12.09 7.84 4.46
CA SER A 72 -11.95 8.23 5.85
C SER A 72 -10.67 7.68 6.48
N GLU A 73 -10.36 6.41 6.23
CA GLU A 73 -9.13 5.76 6.70
C GLU A 73 -7.88 6.43 6.13
N ALA A 74 -7.87 6.69 4.81
CA ALA A 74 -6.78 7.40 4.17
C ALA A 74 -6.59 8.81 4.75
N LEU A 75 -7.68 9.55 4.98
CA LEU A 75 -7.62 10.89 5.58
C LEU A 75 -7.02 10.86 6.99
N GLN A 76 -7.43 9.89 7.81
CA GLN A 76 -6.89 9.72 9.16
C GLN A 76 -5.39 9.39 9.12
N TYR A 77 -4.97 8.50 8.22
CA TYR A 77 -3.55 8.18 8.01
C TYR A 77 -2.72 9.43 7.69
N TYR A 78 -3.17 10.24 6.72
CA TYR A 78 -2.45 11.47 6.35
C TYR A 78 -2.41 12.51 7.48
N GLN A 79 -3.47 12.63 8.27
CA GLN A 79 -3.50 13.55 9.42
C GLN A 79 -2.47 13.16 10.49
N VAL A 80 -2.34 11.87 10.78
CA VAL A 80 -1.32 11.37 11.72
C VAL A 80 0.08 11.63 11.18
N ALA A 81 0.34 11.30 9.91
CA ALA A 81 1.64 11.52 9.27
C ALA A 81 2.04 13.00 9.27
N LEU A 82 1.12 13.92 8.92
CA LEU A 82 1.39 15.36 8.95
C LEU A 82 1.63 15.90 10.36
N THR A 83 0.94 15.33 11.36
CA THR A 83 1.16 15.72 12.76
C THR A 83 2.54 15.30 13.24
N GLN A 84 2.96 14.08 12.90
CA GLN A 84 4.30 13.60 13.21
C GLN A 84 5.37 14.46 12.55
N LEU A 85 5.25 14.71 11.24
CA LEU A 85 6.18 15.55 10.49
C LEU A 85 6.31 16.97 11.09
N ASN A 86 5.18 17.58 11.47
CA ASN A 86 5.20 18.89 12.11
C ASN A 86 5.90 18.89 13.47
N ASN A 87 5.79 17.82 14.23
CA ASN A 87 6.49 17.68 15.51
C ASN A 87 8.00 17.50 15.29
N ASP A 88 8.38 16.63 14.34
CA ASP A 88 9.79 16.41 13.98
C ASP A 88 10.42 17.71 13.48
N LEU A 89 9.75 18.46 12.61
CA LEU A 89 10.21 19.77 12.13
C LEU A 89 10.37 20.79 13.26
N LYS A 90 9.42 20.86 14.20
CA LYS A 90 9.54 21.75 15.37
C LYS A 90 10.76 21.40 16.21
N GLN A 91 11.01 20.11 16.42
CA GLN A 91 12.18 19.64 17.14
C GLN A 91 13.48 20.03 16.40
N GLN A 92 13.54 19.85 15.09
CA GLN A 92 14.70 20.26 14.28
C GLN A 92 14.96 21.78 14.36
N VAL A 93 13.90 22.59 14.26
CA VAL A 93 14.01 24.05 14.41
C VAL A 93 14.51 24.43 15.80
N GLU A 94 14.01 23.77 16.84
CA GLU A 94 14.46 23.99 18.22
C GLU A 94 15.96 23.67 18.36
N ILE A 95 16.41 22.53 17.84
CA ILE A 95 17.81 22.11 17.82
C ILE A 95 18.70 23.16 17.15
N ILE A 96 18.31 23.60 15.95
CA ILE A 96 19.08 24.58 15.18
C ILE A 96 19.12 25.92 15.92
N SER A 97 18.00 26.33 16.53
CA SER A 97 17.86 27.63 17.20
C SER A 97 18.63 27.74 18.52
N GLN A 98 18.74 26.64 19.27
CA GLN A 98 19.36 26.64 20.60
C GLN A 98 20.90 26.58 20.57
N ASN A 99 21.50 26.50 19.37
CA ASN A 99 22.95 26.42 19.18
C ASN A 99 23.59 25.38 20.11
N TYR A 100 22.96 24.20 20.19
CA TYR A 100 23.48 23.08 20.96
C TYR A 100 24.95 22.86 20.62
N LYS A 101 25.74 22.53 21.64
CA LYS A 101 27.16 22.22 21.41
C LYS A 101 27.25 21.10 20.38
N LYS A 102 28.06 21.33 19.33
CA LYS A 102 28.24 20.40 18.21
C LYS A 102 28.55 18.98 18.67
N GLU A 103 29.22 18.80 19.81
CA GLU A 103 29.53 17.50 20.41
C GLU A 103 28.31 16.66 20.84
N ASN A 104 27.12 17.24 20.96
CA ASN A 104 25.89 16.56 21.40
C ASN A 104 24.92 16.25 20.25
N LEU A 105 25.25 16.65 19.03
CA LEU A 105 24.38 16.53 17.86
C LEU A 105 24.79 15.35 17.00
N LEU A 106 23.95 14.33 16.90
CA LEU A 106 24.06 13.39 15.81
C LEU A 106 23.69 14.09 14.51
N VAL A 107 24.41 13.76 13.44
CA VAL A 107 24.14 14.28 12.12
C VAL A 107 23.94 13.09 11.19
N PHE A 108 22.75 13.02 10.62
CA PHE A 108 22.40 12.04 9.61
C PHE A 108 22.57 12.69 8.25
N ASN A 109 23.50 12.17 7.45
CA ASN A 109 23.84 12.71 6.15
C ASN A 109 23.25 11.85 5.04
N LEU A 110 22.70 12.50 4.01
CA LEU A 110 22.28 11.89 2.76
C LEU A 110 23.02 12.52 1.57
N LEU A 111 22.96 11.88 0.41
CA LEU A 111 23.38 12.50 -0.85
C LEU A 111 22.18 13.13 -1.52
N ASP A 112 22.37 14.33 -2.06
CA ASP A 112 21.42 14.91 -3.01
C ASP A 112 21.55 14.25 -4.40
N ASP A 113 20.70 14.69 -5.34
CA ASP A 113 20.69 14.21 -6.73
C ASP A 113 22.03 14.45 -7.48
N THR A 114 22.91 15.29 -6.94
CA THR A 114 24.24 15.57 -7.48
C THR A 114 25.34 14.72 -6.85
N GLY A 115 25.01 13.93 -5.83
CA GLY A 115 25.97 13.17 -5.04
C GLY A 115 26.69 14.02 -3.99
N ALA A 116 26.21 15.23 -3.68
CA ALA A 116 26.76 16.06 -2.62
C ALA A 116 26.11 15.72 -1.27
N PRO A 117 26.89 15.61 -0.19
CA PRO A 117 26.34 15.33 1.13
C PRO A 117 25.56 16.53 1.66
N TYR A 118 24.38 16.29 2.21
CA TYR A 118 23.62 17.27 2.98
C TYR A 118 23.14 16.67 4.30
N ILE A 119 22.87 17.53 5.28
CA ILE A 119 22.34 17.13 6.58
C ILE A 119 20.84 16.97 6.45
N ASP A 120 20.37 15.74 6.60
CA ASP A 120 18.95 15.41 6.56
C ASP A 120 18.30 15.63 7.93
N HIS A 121 19.00 15.26 9.00
CA HIS A 121 18.46 15.34 10.36
C HIS A 121 19.53 15.52 11.44
N TYR A 122 19.15 16.24 12.49
CA TYR A 122 19.88 16.35 13.75
C TYR A 122 19.23 15.52 14.85
N GLY A 123 19.97 14.58 15.43
CA GLY A 123 19.57 13.89 16.66
C GLY A 123 20.19 14.54 17.89
N ILE A 124 19.47 14.62 19.01
CA ILE A 124 20.04 14.99 20.31
C ILE A 124 20.29 13.71 21.10
N LEU A 125 21.53 13.51 21.54
CA LEU A 125 21.85 12.48 22.53
C LEU A 125 22.13 13.10 23.90
N PRO A 126 21.80 12.39 24.99
CA PRO A 126 22.33 12.72 26.31
C PRO A 126 23.86 12.70 26.26
N PRO A 127 24.57 13.76 26.73
CA PRO A 127 26.04 13.84 26.69
C PRO A 127 26.72 12.61 27.33
N GLU A 128 26.13 12.12 28.41
CA GLU A 128 26.54 10.99 29.23
C GLU A 128 26.18 9.61 28.66
N ALA A 129 25.52 9.52 27.50
CA ALA A 129 25.23 8.24 26.88
C ALA A 129 26.53 7.50 26.50
N ASP A 130 26.63 6.24 26.91
CA ASP A 130 27.71 5.35 26.50
C ASP A 130 27.62 5.01 24.99
N ALA A 131 28.71 4.48 24.44
CA ALA A 131 28.80 4.21 23.00
C ALA A 131 27.67 3.28 22.49
N GLU A 132 27.27 2.29 23.29
CA GLU A 132 26.25 1.33 22.90
C GLU A 132 24.87 2.01 22.79
N LYS A 133 24.48 2.81 23.79
CA LYS A 133 23.22 3.57 23.74
C LYS A 133 23.17 4.52 22.55
N LYS A 134 24.29 5.19 22.26
CA LYS A 134 24.38 6.08 21.10
C LYS A 134 24.17 5.34 19.78
N LEU A 135 24.80 4.16 19.63
CA LEU A 135 24.63 3.31 18.46
C LEU A 135 23.22 2.75 18.35
N ARG A 136 22.59 2.33 19.45
CA ARG A 136 21.19 1.86 19.45
C ARG A 136 20.22 2.96 19.02
N TYR A 137 20.47 4.20 19.44
CA TYR A 137 19.69 5.34 18.98
C TYR A 137 19.83 5.55 17.46
N ILE A 138 21.06 5.51 16.93
CA ILE A 138 21.31 5.59 15.48
C ILE A 138 20.61 4.45 14.74
N ALA A 139 20.75 3.21 15.20
CA ALA A 139 20.11 2.05 14.59
C ALA A 139 18.59 2.22 14.50
N HIS A 140 17.97 2.64 15.61
CA HIS A 140 16.53 2.89 15.65
C HIS A 140 16.11 4.01 14.69
N TYR A 141 16.87 5.10 14.65
CA TYR A 141 16.62 6.22 13.75
C TYR A 141 16.71 5.78 12.28
N LEU A 142 17.82 5.15 11.88
CA LEU A 142 18.04 4.70 10.51
C LEU A 142 16.95 3.71 10.06
N GLN A 143 16.58 2.77 10.93
CA GLN A 143 15.50 1.82 10.66
C GLN A 143 14.14 2.52 10.46
N THR A 144 13.85 3.53 11.27
CA THR A 144 12.55 4.22 11.22
C THR A 144 12.42 5.14 10.00
N HIS A 145 13.54 5.75 9.57
CA HIS A 145 13.51 6.82 8.57
C HIS A 145 14.05 6.45 7.20
N TYR A 146 14.93 5.44 7.10
CA TYR A 146 15.57 5.08 5.82
C TYR A 146 15.37 3.62 5.41
N PHE A 147 15.15 2.71 6.36
CA PHE A 147 15.10 1.28 6.10
C PHE A 147 13.81 0.64 6.63
N GLU A 148 12.69 0.96 5.97
CA GLU A 148 11.40 0.32 6.21
C GLU A 148 11.53 -1.20 6.09
N ASN A 149 10.88 -1.92 7.02
CA ASN A 149 10.88 -3.39 7.11
C ASN A 149 12.25 -4.06 7.20
N ALA A 150 13.27 -3.33 7.64
CA ALA A 150 14.60 -3.86 7.88
C ALA A 150 14.92 -3.86 9.39
N VAL A 151 15.73 -4.83 9.86
CA VAL A 151 16.18 -4.88 11.26
C VAL A 151 17.66 -4.52 11.34
N ILE A 152 18.00 -3.58 12.22
CA ILE A 152 19.39 -3.19 12.53
C ILE A 152 19.69 -3.48 13.99
N GLU A 153 20.57 -4.44 14.27
CA GLU A 153 20.95 -4.86 15.61
C GLU A 153 22.42 -4.54 15.91
N ILE A 154 22.69 -3.87 17.04
CA ILE A 154 24.07 -3.74 17.55
C ILE A 154 24.47 -5.05 18.25
N LYS A 155 25.38 -5.81 17.64
CA LYS A 155 25.84 -7.11 18.18
C LYS A 155 26.90 -6.93 19.25
N SER A 156 27.93 -6.16 18.96
CA SER A 156 29.06 -5.99 19.86
C SER A 156 29.84 -4.70 19.59
N LEU A 157 30.65 -4.35 20.59
CA LEU A 157 31.70 -3.34 20.51
C LEU A 157 33.03 -4.03 20.75
N GLU A 158 33.84 -4.11 19.71
CA GLU A 158 35.08 -4.89 19.71
C GLU A 158 36.30 -4.01 19.40
N ILE A 159 37.49 -4.53 19.66
CA ILE A 159 38.74 -3.91 19.22
C ILE A 159 39.29 -4.75 18.07
N LEU A 160 39.09 -4.30 16.84
CA LEU A 160 39.60 -4.96 15.64
C LEU A 160 40.71 -4.10 15.03
N ASN A 161 41.90 -4.69 14.80
CA ASN A 161 43.07 -3.96 14.28
C ASN A 161 43.44 -2.70 15.11
N GLY A 162 43.24 -2.76 16.43
CA GLY A 162 43.52 -1.65 17.34
C GLY A 162 42.50 -0.50 17.27
N LYS A 163 41.40 -0.66 16.53
CA LYS A 163 40.31 0.30 16.39
C LYS A 163 39.07 -0.19 17.11
N LYS A 164 38.34 0.70 17.77
CA LYS A 164 37.07 0.36 18.38
C LYS A 164 35.99 0.25 17.32
N THR A 165 35.57 -0.98 17.05
CA THR A 165 34.65 -1.33 15.96
C THR A 165 33.27 -1.67 16.52
N ALA A 166 32.23 -1.10 15.93
CA ALA A 166 30.86 -1.55 16.14
C ALA A 166 30.51 -2.65 15.14
N VAL A 167 30.13 -3.82 15.65
CA VAL A 167 29.63 -4.94 14.82
C VAL A 167 28.11 -4.87 14.81
N ILE A 168 27.53 -4.75 13.62
CA ILE A 168 26.13 -4.45 13.40
C ILE A 168 25.54 -5.55 12.52
N ASN A 169 24.45 -6.18 12.95
CA ASN A 169 23.76 -7.17 12.16
C ASN A 169 22.54 -6.54 11.46
N LEU A 170 22.45 -6.80 10.16
CA LEU A 170 21.32 -6.47 9.31
C LEU A 170 20.54 -7.75 9.07
N SER A 171 19.31 -7.82 9.55
CA SER A 171 18.43 -8.96 9.32
C SER A 171 17.16 -8.51 8.62
N GLU A 172 16.61 -9.39 7.80
CA GLU A 172 15.29 -9.23 7.25
C GLU A 172 14.27 -9.28 8.39
N LYS A 173 13.22 -8.47 8.26
CA LYS A 173 12.05 -8.64 9.11
C LYS A 173 11.27 -9.85 8.59
N GLU A 174 10.73 -10.65 9.49
CA GLU A 174 9.89 -11.81 9.13
C GLU A 174 8.86 -11.42 8.08
N PRO A 175 8.84 -12.08 6.91
CA PRO A 175 8.03 -11.63 5.80
C PRO A 175 6.54 -11.80 6.12
N SER A 176 5.80 -10.71 6.02
CA SER A 176 4.35 -10.68 5.94
C SER A 176 3.83 -11.03 4.53
N SER A 177 4.67 -10.94 3.48
CA SER A 177 4.32 -11.35 2.09
C SER A 177 5.55 -11.62 1.20
N GLU A 178 5.35 -12.24 0.02
CA GLU A 178 6.42 -12.61 -0.94
C GLU A 178 7.08 -11.43 -1.67
N ASP A 179 6.46 -10.23 -1.66
CA ASP A 179 6.92 -9.03 -2.36
C ASP A 179 7.58 -7.99 -1.41
N GLU A 180 8.06 -8.43 -0.25
CA GLU A 180 8.41 -7.51 0.82
C GLU A 180 9.76 -6.81 0.62
N ILE A 181 9.74 -5.51 0.92
CA ILE A 181 10.89 -4.63 0.93
C ILE A 181 11.84 -5.08 2.04
N GLY A 182 13.08 -5.40 1.67
CA GLY A 182 14.11 -5.88 2.58
C GLY A 182 15.51 -5.48 2.12
N TRP A 183 16.50 -5.90 2.91
CA TRP A 183 17.92 -5.64 2.63
C TRP A 183 18.31 -6.18 1.27
N ALA A 184 18.05 -7.46 1.00
CA ALA A 184 18.46 -8.11 -0.23
C ALA A 184 17.60 -7.69 -1.45
N THR A 185 16.31 -7.43 -1.24
CA THR A 185 15.35 -7.20 -2.33
C THR A 185 15.30 -5.75 -2.80
N LEU A 186 15.56 -4.77 -1.92
CA LEU A 186 15.53 -3.35 -2.25
C LEU A 186 16.86 -2.65 -1.94
N TYR A 187 17.32 -2.69 -0.69
CA TYR A 187 18.37 -1.79 -0.23
C TYR A 187 19.76 -2.13 -0.78
N PHE A 188 20.05 -3.40 -1.05
CA PHE A 188 21.30 -3.85 -1.66
C PHE A 188 21.19 -3.98 -3.19
N GLN A 189 20.06 -3.59 -3.80
CA GLN A 189 19.85 -3.77 -5.23
C GLN A 189 20.47 -2.64 -6.05
N GLY A 190 21.22 -3.01 -7.10
CA GLY A 190 21.79 -2.07 -8.07
C GLY A 190 22.94 -1.24 -7.51
N SER A 191 23.75 -0.66 -8.41
CA SER A 191 24.95 0.10 -8.00
C SER A 191 24.60 1.38 -7.24
N THR A 192 23.61 2.15 -7.71
CA THR A 192 23.20 3.40 -7.05
C THR A 192 22.48 3.14 -5.73
N GLY A 193 21.55 2.18 -5.69
CA GLY A 193 20.82 1.80 -4.47
C GLY A 193 21.77 1.29 -3.39
N GLY A 194 22.64 0.33 -3.75
CA GLY A 194 23.65 -0.19 -2.83
C GLY A 194 24.61 0.89 -2.32
N SER A 195 25.14 1.75 -3.19
CA SER A 195 26.04 2.85 -2.77
C SER A 195 25.39 3.82 -1.80
N MET A 196 24.09 4.12 -1.99
CA MET A 196 23.34 4.99 -1.08
C MET A 196 23.18 4.31 0.28
N THR A 197 22.75 3.05 0.30
CA THR A 197 22.60 2.23 1.51
C THR A 197 23.91 2.16 2.30
N GLU A 198 25.03 1.88 1.62
CA GLU A 198 26.36 1.91 2.23
C GLU A 198 26.64 3.21 2.94
N MET A 199 26.43 4.33 2.24
CA MET A 199 26.75 5.62 2.78
C MET A 199 25.89 5.96 4.00
N ILE A 200 24.58 5.73 3.93
CA ILE A 200 23.65 5.99 5.04
C ILE A 200 24.07 5.21 6.27
N LEU A 201 24.35 3.92 6.13
CA LEU A 201 24.77 3.06 7.23
C LEU A 201 26.13 3.49 7.77
N ILE A 202 27.14 3.61 6.92
CA ILE A 202 28.51 3.91 7.33
C ILE A 202 28.60 5.28 7.99
N GLU A 203 28.10 6.33 7.34
CA GLU A 203 28.19 7.70 7.86
C GLU A 203 27.26 7.92 9.06
N GLY A 204 26.10 7.25 9.05
CA GLY A 204 25.18 7.22 10.18
C GLY A 204 25.83 6.66 11.45
N PHE A 205 26.59 5.57 11.36
CA PHE A 205 27.23 4.96 12.52
C PHE A 205 28.60 5.54 12.89
N LEU A 206 29.40 6.01 11.91
CA LEU A 206 30.71 6.59 12.17
C LEU A 206 30.66 8.05 12.62
N GLN A 207 29.59 8.78 12.29
CA GLN A 207 29.39 10.16 12.73
C GLN A 207 30.66 11.04 12.57
N ARG A 208 31.34 10.96 11.42
CA ARG A 208 32.71 11.48 11.22
C ARG A 208 32.88 12.97 11.54
N GLN A 209 31.80 13.74 11.48
CA GLN A 209 31.72 15.15 11.85
C GLN A 209 31.89 15.43 13.35
N LEU A 210 31.80 14.41 14.21
CA LEU A 210 31.90 14.51 15.67
C LEU A 210 33.31 14.17 16.15
N ALA A 211 34.02 15.18 16.66
CA ALA A 211 35.41 15.04 17.09
C ALA A 211 35.65 14.02 18.21
N ASN A 212 34.64 13.76 19.05
CA ASN A 212 34.72 12.86 20.21
C ASN A 212 33.83 11.62 20.04
N TRP A 213 33.60 11.18 18.81
CA TRP A 213 32.82 9.96 18.57
C TRP A 213 33.60 8.72 19.05
N PRO A 214 32.98 7.81 19.81
CA PRO A 214 33.70 6.72 20.48
C PRO A 214 33.95 5.50 19.60
N ILE A 215 33.64 5.55 18.30
CA ILE A 215 33.72 4.43 17.36
C ILE A 215 34.64 4.81 16.21
N ASP A 216 35.64 3.97 15.97
CA ASP A 216 36.65 4.17 14.93
C ASP A 216 36.32 3.42 13.64
N ALA A 217 35.47 2.41 13.72
CA ALA A 217 35.14 1.53 12.59
C ALA A 217 33.76 0.88 12.74
N VAL A 218 33.21 0.45 11.63
CA VAL A 218 31.95 -0.32 11.57
C VAL A 218 32.15 -1.57 10.73
N GLU A 219 31.57 -2.67 11.17
CA GLU A 219 31.48 -3.93 10.45
C GLU A 219 30.02 -4.34 10.41
N PHE A 220 29.51 -4.63 9.22
CA PHE A 220 28.15 -5.06 9.03
C PHE A 220 28.09 -6.54 8.66
N LEU A 221 27.18 -7.24 9.33
CA LEU A 221 26.78 -8.61 9.06
C LEU A 221 25.41 -8.59 8.40
N TYR A 222 25.12 -9.61 7.60
CA TYR A 222 23.78 -9.90 7.10
C TYR A 222 23.37 -11.28 7.58
N GLU A 223 22.25 -11.36 8.29
CA GLU A 223 21.78 -12.58 8.96
C GLU A 223 22.83 -13.26 9.84
N ASN A 224 23.60 -12.44 10.57
CA ASN A 224 24.73 -12.82 11.41
C ASN A 224 25.92 -13.41 10.65
N GLU A 225 25.93 -13.34 9.32
CA GLU A 225 27.03 -13.77 8.47
C GLU A 225 27.72 -12.57 7.79
N GLN A 226 28.92 -12.80 7.26
CA GLN A 226 29.64 -11.76 6.53
C GLN A 226 28.88 -11.38 5.25
N ILE A 227 28.69 -10.08 5.02
CA ILE A 227 28.04 -9.57 3.80
C ILE A 227 28.82 -9.98 2.55
N GLN A 228 28.12 -10.58 1.58
CA GLN A 228 28.68 -11.01 0.27
C GLN A 228 28.02 -10.34 -0.95
N PHE A 229 27.21 -9.30 -0.73
CA PHE A 229 26.52 -8.60 -1.82
C PHE A 229 27.49 -7.69 -2.61
N GLU A 230 27.51 -7.85 -3.93
CA GLU A 230 28.43 -7.11 -4.83
C GLU A 230 28.17 -5.61 -4.89
N HIS A 231 26.93 -5.19 -4.62
CA HIS A 231 26.50 -3.79 -4.68
C HIS A 231 26.75 -3.02 -3.38
N VAL A 232 27.13 -3.71 -2.30
CA VAL A 232 27.46 -3.10 -1.00
C VAL A 232 28.82 -3.58 -0.45
N PRO A 233 29.91 -3.50 -1.24
CA PRO A 233 31.21 -4.06 -0.87
C PRO A 233 31.88 -3.43 0.36
N ARG A 234 31.57 -2.17 0.68
CA ARG A 234 32.13 -1.39 1.79
C ARG A 234 31.52 -1.74 3.14
N LEU A 235 30.40 -2.47 3.18
CA LEU A 235 29.78 -2.91 4.43
C LEU A 235 30.61 -3.99 5.17
N LYS A 236 31.58 -4.63 4.49
CA LYS A 236 32.43 -5.68 5.09
C LYS A 236 33.22 -5.18 6.29
N ILE A 237 33.90 -4.04 6.16
CA ILE A 237 34.51 -3.30 7.27
C ILE A 237 34.93 -1.94 6.75
N GLU A 238 34.56 -0.87 7.43
CA GLU A 238 34.94 0.50 7.06
C GLU A 238 35.48 1.26 8.26
N HIS A 239 36.53 2.03 8.03
CA HIS A 239 37.20 2.80 9.06
C HIS A 239 36.88 4.31 8.99
N CYS A 240 36.86 4.95 10.15
CA CYS A 240 37.04 6.38 10.27
C CYS A 240 38.42 6.74 9.67
N ARG A 241 38.48 7.75 8.79
CA ARG A 241 39.73 8.18 8.17
C ARG A 241 40.55 8.85 9.27
N SER A 242 41.73 8.30 9.54
CA SER A 242 42.75 8.89 10.41
C SER A 242 43.30 10.18 9.85
#